data_AF-A0A971VEF2-F1
#
_entry.id   AF-A0A971VEF2-F1
#
_cell.length_a   1.000
_cell.length_b   1.000
_cell.length_c   1.000
_cell.angle_alpha   90.00
_cell.angle_beta   90.00
_cell.angle_gamma   90.00
#
_symmetry.space_group_name_H-M   'P 1'
#
loop_
_entity.id
_entity.type
_entity.pdbx_description
1 polymer ?
#
loop_
_entity_poly.entity_id
_entity_poly.type
_entity_poly.pdbx_seq_one_letter_code
_entity_poly.pdbx_strand_id
1 'polypeptide(L)'
;MGTNSVLRIRNWHREGIIQSTSYNSNYKFITIPDELDGQTIKGIKALSENGIFSHKGIYELTLPTTFEELCFAAFSSNNLKSIDLSRCENLHTIGQSAFYSNSITNLVIPASVTSLGYFFCLNQNHHTTNINPLFPTYPGCHAYKKRL
;
A
#
# COMPACT_ATOMS: atom_id res chain seq x y z
N MET A 1 7.02 -14.86 -20.20
CA MET A 1 5.78 -15.42 -19.64
C MET A 1 5.89 -15.32 -18.13
N GLY A 2 5.41 -14.22 -17.55
CA GLY A 2 5.47 -14.00 -16.09
C GLY A 2 4.47 -14.91 -15.41
N THR A 3 4.93 -15.77 -14.52
CA THR A 3 4.06 -16.61 -13.71
C THR A 3 3.27 -15.71 -12.75
N ASN A 4 1.99 -15.48 -13.08
CA ASN A 4 1.02 -14.90 -12.15
C ASN A 4 0.82 -15.89 -11.01
N SER A 5 1.60 -15.75 -9.95
CA SER A 5 1.36 -16.48 -8.72
C SER A 5 0.19 -15.84 -8.00
N VAL A 6 -0.90 -16.60 -7.92
CA VAL A 6 -1.97 -16.34 -6.97
C VAL A 6 -1.34 -16.33 -5.59
N LEU A 7 -1.28 -15.14 -4.98
CA LEU A 7 -0.83 -14.99 -3.62
C LEU A 7 -1.68 -15.90 -2.73
N ARG A 8 -1.06 -16.91 -2.12
CA ARG A 8 -1.65 -17.64 -0.99
C ARG A 8 -1.40 -16.82 0.27
N ILE A 9 -2.06 -15.68 0.33
CA ILE A 9 -2.30 -15.02 1.61
C ILE A 9 -3.14 -16.04 2.41
N ARG A 10 -2.85 -16.20 3.69
CA ARG A 10 -3.74 -16.98 4.55
C ARG A 10 -4.42 -15.96 5.42
N ASN A 11 -5.70 -15.75 5.21
CA ASN A 11 -6.48 -14.96 6.12
C ASN A 11 -6.79 -15.84 7.33
N TRP A 12 -6.09 -15.61 8.44
CA TRP A 12 -6.25 -16.41 9.66
C TRP A 12 -7.47 -15.97 10.50
N HIS A 13 -8.15 -14.87 10.14
CA HIS A 13 -9.24 -14.31 10.93
C HIS A 13 -10.45 -13.96 10.08
N ARG A 14 -11.66 -14.27 10.57
CA ARG A 14 -12.96 -14.13 9.87
C ARG A 14 -13.39 -12.68 9.56
N GLU A 15 -12.45 -11.73 9.55
CA GLU A 15 -12.71 -10.29 9.51
C GLU A 15 -12.18 -9.64 8.22
N GLY A 16 -11.63 -10.41 7.28
CA GLY A 16 -11.09 -9.85 6.04
C GLY A 16 -9.77 -9.08 6.22
N ILE A 17 -9.10 -9.21 7.37
CA ILE A 17 -7.86 -8.50 7.67
C ILE A 17 -6.66 -9.41 7.47
N ILE A 18 -5.75 -8.99 6.59
CA ILE A 18 -4.48 -9.70 6.36
C ILE A 18 -3.55 -9.40 7.52
N GLN A 19 -3.21 -10.45 8.27
CA GLN A 19 -2.30 -10.37 9.43
C GLN A 19 -1.00 -11.15 9.24
N SER A 20 -0.96 -12.05 8.26
CA SER A 20 0.22 -12.81 7.88
C SER A 20 0.12 -13.26 6.42
N THR A 21 1.25 -13.44 5.76
CA THR A 21 1.31 -13.86 4.36
C THR A 21 2.34 -14.95 4.18
N SER A 22 1.96 -16.03 3.48
CA SER A 22 2.89 -17.07 3.02
C SER A 22 2.96 -17.02 1.50
N TYR A 23 3.67 -16.04 0.94
CA TYR A 23 3.92 -15.97 -0.50
C TYR A 23 5.39 -16.23 -0.79
N ASN A 24 5.69 -16.71 -1.99
CA ASN A 24 7.07 -16.97 -2.39
C ASN A 24 7.78 -15.62 -2.63
N SER A 25 8.82 -15.37 -1.83
CA SER A 25 9.59 -14.13 -1.79
C SER A 25 10.36 -13.83 -3.08
N ASN A 26 10.44 -14.79 -4.02
CA ASN A 26 10.96 -14.56 -5.37
C ASN A 26 9.97 -13.78 -6.24
N TYR A 27 8.68 -13.78 -5.90
CA TYR A 27 7.70 -12.96 -6.59
C TYR A 27 7.79 -11.51 -6.13
N LYS A 28 7.98 -10.63 -7.10
CA LYS A 28 8.09 -9.19 -6.89
C LYS A 28 6.89 -8.40 -7.43
N PHE A 29 5.93 -9.09 -8.07
CA PHE A 29 4.60 -8.59 -8.37
C PHE A 29 3.62 -9.19 -7.37
N ILE A 30 2.80 -8.36 -6.72
CA ILE A 30 1.84 -8.78 -5.70
C ILE A 30 0.45 -8.35 -6.13
N THR A 31 -0.49 -9.30 -6.18
CA THR A 31 -1.93 -9.03 -6.32
C THR A 31 -2.66 -9.49 -5.07
N ILE A 32 -3.28 -8.55 -4.37
CA ILE A 32 -4.18 -8.83 -3.26
C ILE A 32 -5.62 -8.76 -3.83
N PRO A 33 -6.34 -9.88 -3.94
CA PRO A 33 -7.69 -9.90 -4.50
C PRO A 33 -8.71 -9.29 -3.53
N ASP A 34 -9.86 -8.85 -4.06
CA ASP A 34 -11.00 -8.36 -3.26
C ASP A 34 -11.54 -9.43 -2.31
N GLU A 35 -11.38 -10.70 -2.67
CA GLU A 35 -11.83 -11.84 -1.88
C GLU A 35 -10.75 -12.93 -1.79
N LEU A 36 -10.63 -13.53 -0.61
CA LEU A 36 -9.78 -14.69 -0.35
C LEU A 36 -10.52 -15.66 0.57
N ASP A 37 -10.60 -16.92 0.18
CA ASP A 37 -11.28 -17.98 0.94
C ASP A 37 -12.73 -17.62 1.34
N GLY A 38 -13.50 -16.99 0.45
CA GLY A 38 -14.88 -16.59 0.71
C GLY A 38 -15.03 -15.32 1.56
N GLN A 39 -13.93 -14.61 1.83
CA GLN A 39 -13.93 -13.41 2.66
C GLN A 39 -13.44 -12.19 1.90
N THR A 40 -14.22 -11.12 1.94
CA THR A 40 -13.80 -9.82 1.44
C THR A 40 -12.59 -9.31 2.21
N ILE A 41 -11.56 -8.86 1.49
CA ILE A 41 -10.35 -8.33 2.10
C ILE A 41 -10.53 -6.83 2.38
N LYS A 42 -10.56 -6.47 3.65
CA LYS A 42 -10.80 -5.11 4.15
C LYS A 42 -9.53 -4.36 4.52
N GLY A 43 -8.42 -5.06 4.75
CA GLY A 43 -7.20 -4.33 5.11
C GLY A 43 -6.03 -5.21 5.48
N ILE A 44 -4.97 -4.53 5.91
CA ILE A 44 -3.72 -5.15 6.36
C ILE A 44 -3.45 -4.65 7.77
N LYS A 45 -3.23 -5.58 8.71
CA LYS A 45 -2.86 -5.27 10.09
C LYS A 45 -1.64 -6.10 10.48
N ALA A 46 -0.48 -5.46 10.52
CA ALA A 46 0.74 -6.11 10.99
C ALA A 46 0.61 -6.48 12.49
N LEU A 47 0.95 -7.72 12.82
CA LEU A 47 1.06 -8.20 14.21
C LEU A 47 2.47 -8.01 14.78
N SER A 48 3.41 -7.52 13.98
CA SER A 48 4.79 -7.23 14.37
C SER A 48 5.14 -5.79 14.01
N GLU A 49 6.25 -5.31 14.57
CA GLU A 49 6.78 -3.96 14.28
C GLU A 49 7.12 -3.76 12.79
N ASN A 50 7.28 -4.85 12.03
CA ASN A 50 7.52 -4.79 10.60
C ASN A 50 6.21 -5.02 9.83
N GLY A 51 5.94 -4.16 8.84
CA GLY A 51 4.80 -4.35 7.95
C GLY A 51 4.86 -5.68 7.21
N ILE A 52 3.70 -6.25 6.90
CA ILE A 52 3.55 -7.61 6.37
C ILE A 52 4.29 -7.80 5.03
N PHE A 53 4.26 -6.77 4.19
CA PHE A 53 4.94 -6.75 2.90
C PHE A 53 6.21 -5.89 2.93
N SER A 54 6.78 -5.62 4.12
CA SER A 54 8.00 -4.83 4.26
C SER A 54 9.27 -5.61 3.88
N HIS A 55 10.22 -4.95 3.21
CA HIS A 55 11.52 -5.51 2.79
C HIS A 55 11.41 -6.74 1.88
N LYS A 56 10.51 -6.67 0.90
CA LYS A 56 10.19 -7.80 0.03
C LYS A 56 10.70 -7.66 -1.40
N GLY A 57 11.19 -6.47 -1.76
CA GLY A 57 11.66 -6.15 -3.10
C GLY A 57 10.52 -6.10 -4.13
N ILE A 58 9.29 -5.85 -3.69
CA ILE A 58 8.10 -5.74 -4.55
C ILE A 58 8.28 -4.56 -5.51
N TYR A 59 8.07 -4.77 -6.81
CA TYR A 59 8.12 -3.71 -7.83
C TYR A 59 6.74 -3.23 -8.27
N GLU A 60 5.72 -4.08 -8.15
CA GLU A 60 4.35 -3.79 -8.59
C GLU A 60 3.32 -4.43 -7.65
N LEU A 61 2.25 -3.68 -7.40
CA LEU A 61 1.24 -3.99 -6.41
C LEU A 61 -0.14 -3.66 -6.96
N THR A 62 -1.01 -4.68 -6.97
CA THR A 62 -2.46 -4.51 -7.18
C THR A 62 -3.16 -4.73 -5.85
N LEU A 63 -3.87 -3.69 -5.40
CA LEU A 63 -4.65 -3.72 -4.17
C LEU A 63 -6.14 -3.98 -4.46
N PRO A 64 -6.88 -4.54 -3.49
CA PRO A 64 -8.30 -4.73 -3.63
C PRO A 64 -9.04 -3.39 -3.50
N THR A 65 -10.16 -3.30 -4.18
CA THR A 65 -11.09 -2.15 -4.11
C THR A 65 -11.79 -2.05 -2.76
N THR A 66 -11.82 -3.15 -2.02
CA THR A 66 -12.51 -3.30 -0.72
C THR A 66 -11.66 -2.91 0.48
N PHE A 67 -10.43 -2.40 0.28
CA PHE A 67 -9.59 -1.93 1.37
C PHE A 67 -10.20 -0.73 2.09
N GLU A 68 -10.19 -0.80 3.41
CA GLU A 68 -10.62 0.19 4.39
C GLU A 68 -9.39 0.76 5.14
N GLU A 69 -8.39 -0.07 5.45
CA GLU A 69 -7.20 0.32 6.22
C GLU A 69 -5.88 -0.30 5.75
N LEU A 70 -4.82 0.53 5.74
CA LEU A 70 -3.41 0.13 5.61
C LEU A 70 -2.65 0.42 6.91
N CYS A 71 -1.99 -0.58 7.50
CA CYS A 71 -1.27 -0.40 8.75
C CYS A 71 0.11 0.27 8.61
N PHE A 72 0.77 0.47 9.75
CA PHE A 72 2.16 0.88 9.86
C PHE A 72 3.07 0.02 8.96
N ALA A 73 3.92 0.70 8.19
CA ALA A 73 4.96 0.08 7.36
C ALA A 73 4.50 -1.02 6.38
N ALA A 74 3.20 -1.13 6.07
CA ALA A 74 2.59 -2.27 5.38
C ALA A 74 3.39 -2.75 4.15
N PHE A 75 3.87 -1.83 3.33
CA PHE A 75 4.66 -2.03 2.11
C PHE A 75 5.98 -1.25 2.12
N SER A 76 6.55 -0.97 3.30
CA SER A 76 7.80 -0.19 3.39
C SER A 76 9.02 -0.94 2.83
N SER A 77 10.05 -0.18 2.41
CA SER A 77 11.33 -0.71 1.94
C SER A 77 11.19 -1.71 0.78
N ASN A 78 10.44 -1.32 -0.25
CA ASN A 78 10.28 -2.07 -1.49
C ASN A 78 10.78 -1.25 -2.69
N ASN A 79 10.54 -1.76 -3.90
CA ASN A 79 10.93 -1.13 -5.17
C ASN A 79 9.71 -0.59 -5.95
N LEU A 80 8.62 -0.26 -5.24
CA LEU A 80 7.37 0.19 -5.86
C LEU A 80 7.60 1.52 -6.57
N LYS A 81 7.13 1.63 -7.82
CA LYS A 81 7.24 2.85 -8.65
C LYS A 81 5.92 3.62 -8.76
N SER A 82 4.80 2.92 -8.73
CA SER A 82 3.47 3.50 -8.79
C SER A 82 2.57 2.79 -7.81
N ILE A 83 1.66 3.54 -7.20
CA ILE A 83 0.59 3.02 -6.35
C ILE A 83 -0.71 3.67 -6.78
N ASP A 84 -1.66 2.85 -7.20
CA ASP A 84 -2.99 3.29 -7.58
C ASP A 84 -4.00 2.87 -6.51
N LEU A 85 -4.43 3.82 -5.68
CA LEU A 85 -5.50 3.63 -4.70
C LEU A 85 -6.84 4.21 -5.18
N SER A 86 -6.94 4.65 -6.44
CA SER A 86 -8.14 5.33 -6.96
C SER A 86 -9.41 4.51 -6.85
N ARG A 87 -9.27 3.18 -6.89
CA ARG A 87 -10.38 2.22 -6.81
C ARG A 87 -10.69 1.76 -5.38
N CYS A 88 -9.94 2.21 -4.38
CA CYS A 88 -10.16 1.86 -2.98
C CYS A 88 -11.11 2.88 -2.34
N GLU A 89 -12.39 2.86 -2.75
CA GLU A 89 -13.38 3.89 -2.37
C GLU A 89 -13.74 3.91 -0.88
N ASN A 90 -13.45 2.82 -0.15
CA ASN A 90 -13.68 2.72 1.28
C ASN A 90 -12.41 2.92 2.12
N LEU A 91 -11.26 3.18 1.48
CA LEU A 91 -10.00 3.34 2.19
C LEU A 91 -10.03 4.64 2.96
N HIS A 92 -10.03 4.56 4.29
CA HIS A 92 -10.10 5.72 5.17
C HIS A 92 -8.79 6.00 5.92
N THR A 93 -7.96 4.97 6.14
CA THR A 93 -6.71 5.08 6.90
C THR A 93 -5.51 4.56 6.11
N ILE A 94 -4.46 5.39 5.99
CA ILE A 94 -3.12 4.95 5.57
C ILE A 94 -2.13 5.17 6.72
N GLY A 95 -1.57 4.09 7.23
CA GLY A 95 -0.70 4.09 8.39
C GLY A 95 0.65 4.79 8.18
N GLN A 96 1.31 5.10 9.29
CA GLN A 96 2.64 5.70 9.28
C GLN A 96 3.62 4.82 8.51
N SER A 97 4.45 5.43 7.67
CA SER A 97 5.45 4.75 6.85
C SER A 97 4.92 3.63 5.94
N ALA A 98 3.61 3.55 5.65
CA ALA A 98 2.99 2.44 4.91
C ALA A 98 3.70 2.09 3.59
N PHE A 99 4.19 3.09 2.86
CA PHE A 99 4.96 2.98 1.63
C PHE A 99 6.36 3.65 1.74
N TYR A 100 6.87 3.83 2.95
CA TYR A 100 8.18 4.43 3.21
C TYR A 100 9.30 3.70 2.47
N SER A 101 10.33 4.43 2.01
CA SER A 101 11.52 3.88 1.36
C SER A 101 11.20 3.03 0.11
N ASN A 102 10.28 3.51 -0.70
CA ASN A 102 10.03 3.02 -2.07
C ASN A 102 10.57 4.01 -3.12
N SER A 103 10.41 3.69 -4.40
CA SER A 103 10.76 4.57 -5.53
C SER A 103 9.51 5.15 -6.21
N ILE A 104 8.48 5.46 -5.42
CA ILE A 104 7.17 5.89 -5.92
C ILE A 104 7.29 7.26 -6.56
N THR A 105 6.92 7.36 -7.84
CA THR A 105 6.81 8.62 -8.59
C THR A 105 5.36 9.03 -8.81
N ASN A 106 4.45 8.06 -8.81
CA ASN A 106 3.01 8.25 -8.99
C ASN A 106 2.22 7.59 -7.85
N LEU A 107 1.41 8.38 -7.15
CA LEU A 107 0.58 7.91 -6.06
C LEU A 107 -0.79 8.58 -6.14
N VAL A 108 -1.83 7.80 -6.42
CA VAL A 108 -3.20 8.30 -6.35
C VAL A 108 -3.77 7.95 -4.98
N ILE A 109 -4.27 8.95 -4.25
CA ILE A 109 -4.97 8.78 -2.97
C ILE A 109 -6.46 9.07 -3.22
N PRO A 110 -7.39 8.16 -2.84
CA PRO A 110 -8.82 8.37 -3.02
C PRO A 110 -9.34 9.40 -2.02
N ALA A 111 -10.44 10.06 -2.36
CA ALA A 111 -11.05 11.10 -1.53
C ALA A 111 -11.61 10.57 -0.19
N SER A 112 -11.81 9.26 -0.08
CA SER A 112 -12.27 8.57 1.13
C SER A 112 -11.24 8.57 2.27
N VAL A 113 -9.95 8.75 1.95
CA VAL A 113 -8.89 8.76 2.96
C VAL A 113 -9.08 9.98 3.83
N THR A 114 -9.20 9.77 5.14
CA THR A 114 -9.37 10.81 6.17
C THR A 114 -8.19 10.85 7.14
N SER A 115 -7.40 9.78 7.22
CA SER A 115 -6.24 9.66 8.10
C SER A 115 -4.99 9.22 7.32
N LEU A 116 -3.94 10.04 7.38
CA LEU A 116 -2.62 9.78 6.80
C LEU A 116 -1.57 9.77 7.90
N GLY A 117 -0.82 8.69 8.00
CA GLY A 117 0.29 8.57 8.92
C GLY A 117 1.52 9.37 8.48
N TYR A 118 2.36 9.71 9.45
CA TYR A 118 3.64 10.36 9.17
C TYR A 118 4.47 9.53 8.19
N PHE A 119 5.15 10.23 7.29
CA PHE A 119 6.07 9.63 6.33
C PHE A 119 5.52 8.47 5.48
N PHE A 120 4.19 8.38 5.33
CA PHE A 120 3.52 7.24 4.70
C PHE A 120 4.04 6.93 3.29
N CYS A 121 4.55 7.91 2.53
CA CYS A 121 5.12 7.71 1.20
C CYS A 121 6.46 8.44 1.01
N LEU A 122 7.22 8.72 2.08
CA LEU A 122 8.56 9.28 1.89
C LEU A 122 9.43 8.29 1.14
N ASN A 123 9.97 8.75 0.02
CA ASN A 123 10.99 8.05 -0.72
C ASN A 123 12.38 8.66 -0.42
N GLN A 124 13.43 7.94 -0.78
CA GLN A 124 14.81 8.43 -0.71
C GLN A 124 15.14 9.37 -1.90
N ASN A 125 14.24 9.46 -2.88
CA ASN A 125 14.45 10.18 -4.14
C ASN A 125 13.37 11.25 -4.28
N HIS A 126 13.64 12.48 -3.81
CA HIS A 126 12.79 13.69 -3.62
C HIS A 126 11.78 14.13 -4.74
N HIS A 127 11.30 13.25 -5.63
CA HIS A 127 10.49 13.53 -6.81
C HIS A 127 9.12 12.80 -6.82
N THR A 128 8.37 12.77 -5.71
CA THR A 128 6.94 12.40 -5.79
C THR A 128 6.18 13.54 -6.46
N THR A 129 5.67 13.35 -7.68
CA THR A 129 5.22 14.49 -8.52
C THR A 129 3.70 14.64 -8.61
N ASN A 130 2.92 13.75 -8.01
CA ASN A 130 1.46 13.87 -7.93
C ASN A 130 0.96 13.16 -6.67
N ILE A 131 0.66 13.92 -5.62
CA ILE A 131 -0.22 13.50 -4.53
C ILE A 131 -1.45 14.39 -4.63
N ASN A 132 -2.65 13.81 -4.71
CA ASN A 132 -3.90 14.57 -4.75
C ASN A 132 -4.03 15.43 -3.46
N PRO A 133 -4.12 16.77 -3.55
CA PRO A 133 -3.78 17.67 -2.46
C PRO A 133 -4.90 17.90 -1.42
N LEU A 134 -5.76 16.92 -1.15
CA LEU A 134 -6.79 17.08 -0.10
C LEU A 134 -6.20 17.23 1.31
N PHE A 135 -4.90 16.98 1.49
CA PHE A 135 -4.20 17.15 2.75
C PHE A 135 -3.13 18.25 2.68
N PRO A 136 -2.99 19.06 3.75
CA PRO A 136 -1.95 20.08 3.83
C PRO A 136 -0.59 19.41 3.61
N THR A 137 0.24 20.05 2.79
CA THR A 137 1.59 19.62 2.43
C THR A 137 2.37 19.15 3.67
N TYR A 138 2.53 17.83 3.81
CA TYR A 138 3.31 17.25 4.90
C TYR A 138 4.80 17.54 4.68
N PRO A 139 5.53 18.04 5.69
CA PRO A 139 6.98 18.21 5.61
C PRO A 139 7.64 16.87 5.28
N GLY A 140 8.29 16.80 4.12
CA GLY A 140 8.96 15.62 3.60
C GLY A 140 8.29 15.02 2.35
N CYS A 141 6.97 15.13 2.20
CA CYS A 141 6.31 14.79 0.94
C CYS A 141 6.47 16.00 0.00
N HIS A 142 7.57 16.06 -0.76
CA HIS A 142 7.72 17.02 -1.87
C HIS A 142 6.80 16.61 -3.03
N ALA A 143 5.49 16.54 -2.77
CA ALA A 143 4.47 16.48 -3.79
C ALA A 143 4.51 17.81 -4.55
N TYR A 144 5.20 17.83 -5.69
CA TYR A 144 5.14 18.98 -6.58
C TYR A 144 3.67 19.17 -6.98
N LYS A 145 3.02 20.21 -6.46
CA LYS A 145 1.80 20.73 -7.09
C LYS A 145 2.16 20.98 -8.54
N LYS A 146 1.55 20.23 -9.46
CA LYS A 146 1.58 20.56 -10.88
C LYS A 146 1.04 21.98 -11.00
N ARG A 147 1.95 22.95 -11.21
CA ARG A 147 1.56 24.32 -11.55
C ARG A 147 0.75 24.22 -12.83
N LEU A 148 -0.52 24.61 -12.77
CA LEU A 148 -1.19 25.18 -13.93
C LEU A 148 -0.53 26.51 -14.25
#